data_AF-A0A414Z209-F1
#
_entry.id   AF-A0A414Z209-F1
#
_cell.length_a   1.000
_cell.length_b   1.000
_cell.length_c   1.000
_cell.angle_alpha   90.00
_cell.angle_beta   90.00
_cell.angle_gamma   90.00
#
_symmetry.space_group_name_H-M   'P 1'
#
loop_
_entity.id
_entity.type
_entity.pdbx_description
1 polymer ?
#
loop_
_entity_poly.entity_id
_entity_poly.type
_entity_poly.pdbx_seq_one_letter_code
_entity_poly.pdbx_strand_id
1 'polypeptide(L)'
;MINISKKKDCCGCNACGDVCPKHSITFKIDKEGFWYPEVEMDTCIDCHLCEKVCPLLNKEEYKNIDGYVKPKTYALVHKNIEVRFDSTSGGAFTALAEEVYKQGGFVGGAIYNEDWSVSQFLSSSKNDLPKLRSSKYLQSHFDGFYKSVKEALKTEKPVLVCGSPCQMAAMFRYLKKPYENLIIVDYICRGIASPMYFRKWINYLENKHNSKVIFYKAKSKELGWRKLSTRIEYANGEADVIAGHDNPWLMMQYKVPEICRPSCFECSFKGFPRTSDITMGDLWAKKGSIPQNLDGDLGTSIVFANNAKGEAFLSRCFKKVEYKEFPFETAVKGNFHLENAVRHSSYDRETFFQDLNESFEECIDKYIPEFNHQQYSVKSKTKNFLKFVWKISSASGWSISTWRKNLWYNIFSSKVKTSIFKGHYFIIEKNCTIQINSKGRLILDSALYFGTKKVKGSILDSRLLIESGGIMRIYGGDYSISYGADIEVFRNALLEIGGGVGANIGLTIVCGDKIKIGKNSGCGRNVTIRDNNGGHAISIRGYKNSLPITINEHVWLTENCTVMPGSIIETGAIIGARSVVSGHIPGSCIVSGDPAKVVEKNIYWKL
;
A
#
# COMPACT_ATOMS: atom_id res chain seq x y z
N MET A 1 -42.79 -2.80 8.74
CA MET A 1 -41.78 -2.05 7.95
C MET A 1 -40.41 -2.06 8.62
N ILE A 2 -39.32 -1.87 7.86
CA ILE A 2 -37.95 -1.89 8.42
C ILE A 2 -37.77 -0.77 9.46
N ASN A 3 -37.27 -1.12 10.64
CA ASN A 3 -36.96 -0.17 11.70
C ASN A 3 -35.63 -0.56 12.34
N ILE A 4 -34.67 0.36 12.35
CA ILE A 4 -33.33 0.12 12.89
C ILE A 4 -33.20 0.87 14.21
N SER A 5 -33.51 0.18 15.32
CA SER A 5 -33.36 0.74 16.66
C SER A 5 -31.92 0.68 17.18
N LYS A 6 -31.11 -0.30 16.71
CA LYS A 6 -29.69 -0.42 17.05
C LYS A 6 -28.85 -0.43 15.79
N LYS A 7 -27.80 0.39 15.77
CA LYS A 7 -26.87 0.50 14.62
C LYS A 7 -26.26 -0.84 14.17
N LYS A 8 -26.10 -1.80 15.08
CA LYS A 8 -25.55 -3.14 14.78
C LYS A 8 -26.50 -4.02 13.94
N ASP A 9 -27.79 -3.69 13.91
CA ASP A 9 -28.82 -4.46 13.21
C ASP A 9 -28.96 -4.07 11.73
N CYS A 10 -28.10 -3.18 11.23
CA CYS A 10 -28.05 -2.79 9.82
C CYS A 10 -26.64 -2.94 9.26
N CYS A 11 -26.46 -3.74 8.21
CA CYS A 11 -25.19 -3.90 7.49
C CYS A 11 -24.96 -2.85 6.40
N GLY A 12 -25.93 -1.96 6.15
CA GLY A 12 -25.77 -0.83 5.24
C GLY A 12 -25.70 -1.20 3.77
N CYS A 13 -26.51 -2.18 3.33
CA CYS A 13 -26.51 -2.69 1.96
C CYS A 13 -27.50 -2.00 1.01
N ASN A 14 -28.30 -1.02 1.44
CA ASN A 14 -29.31 -0.30 0.64
C ASN A 14 -30.46 -1.14 0.01
N ALA A 15 -30.48 -2.47 0.15
CA ALA A 15 -31.50 -3.31 -0.50
C ALA A 15 -32.96 -2.98 -0.11
N CYS A 16 -33.18 -2.49 1.12
CA CYS A 16 -34.50 -2.04 1.56
C CYS A 16 -35.03 -0.86 0.74
N GLY A 17 -34.16 0.09 0.35
CA GLY A 17 -34.52 1.20 -0.52
C GLY A 17 -34.85 0.74 -1.93
N ASP A 18 -34.02 -0.14 -2.50
CA ASP A 18 -34.22 -0.66 -3.85
C ASP A 18 -35.50 -1.49 -3.99
N VAL A 19 -35.88 -2.27 -2.97
CA VAL A 19 -37.11 -3.08 -3.02
C VAL A 19 -38.37 -2.25 -2.78
N CYS A 20 -38.26 -1.03 -2.27
CA CYS A 20 -39.40 -0.20 -1.91
C CYS A 20 -40.11 0.35 -3.16
N PRO A 21 -41.37 -0.03 -3.44
CA PRO A 21 -42.08 0.39 -4.65
C PRO A 21 -42.53 1.85 -4.63
N LYS A 22 -42.61 2.45 -3.44
CA LYS A 22 -43.03 3.84 -3.23
C LYS A 22 -41.87 4.79 -2.97
N HIS A 23 -40.64 4.29 -3.00
CA HIS A 23 -39.43 5.07 -2.68
C HIS A 23 -39.47 5.73 -1.30
N SER A 24 -40.26 5.19 -0.37
CA SER A 24 -40.48 5.71 1.00
C SER A 24 -39.31 5.51 1.96
N ILE A 25 -38.13 5.14 1.48
CA ILE A 25 -36.97 4.85 2.33
C ILE A 25 -35.81 5.71 1.88
N THR A 26 -35.37 6.59 2.76
CA THR A 26 -34.16 7.40 2.59
C THR A 26 -33.02 6.85 3.45
N PHE A 27 -31.80 7.33 3.25
CA PHE A 27 -30.63 6.89 4.00
C PHE A 27 -29.94 8.08 4.67
N LYS A 28 -30.09 8.22 5.98
CA LYS A 28 -29.44 9.29 6.75
C LYS A 28 -28.04 8.87 7.18
N ILE A 29 -27.08 9.75 6.96
CA ILE A 29 -25.69 9.60 7.41
C ILE A 29 -25.60 10.03 8.88
N ASP A 30 -25.00 9.21 9.71
CA ASP A 30 -24.78 9.50 11.12
C ASP A 30 -23.45 10.26 11.38
N LYS A 31 -23.19 10.59 12.65
CA LYS A 31 -21.97 11.27 13.09
C LYS A 31 -20.65 10.51 12.85
N GLU A 32 -20.73 9.23 12.46
CA GLU A 32 -19.59 8.37 12.16
C GLU A 32 -19.41 8.18 10.65
N GLY A 33 -20.25 8.82 9.82
CA GLY A 33 -20.24 8.70 8.37
C GLY A 33 -20.94 7.46 7.82
N PHE A 34 -21.61 6.68 8.67
CA PHE A 34 -22.38 5.51 8.24
C PHE A 34 -23.82 5.88 7.94
N TRP A 35 -24.42 5.28 6.90
CA TRP A 35 -25.85 5.49 6.63
C TRP A 35 -26.75 4.38 7.18
N TYR A 36 -27.99 4.77 7.47
CA TYR A 36 -29.06 3.91 7.99
C TYR A 36 -30.40 4.26 7.31
N PRO A 37 -31.26 3.26 7.04
CA PRO A 37 -32.55 3.49 6.41
C PRO A 37 -33.51 4.21 7.37
N GLU A 38 -34.22 5.20 6.84
CA GLU A 38 -35.32 5.89 7.51
C GLU A 38 -36.57 5.80 6.63
N VAL A 39 -37.69 5.36 7.21
CA VAL A 39 -38.95 5.14 6.48
C VAL A 39 -39.85 6.36 6.64
N GLU A 40 -40.27 6.93 5.51
CA GLU A 40 -41.28 8.00 5.49
C GLU A 40 -42.69 7.39 5.59
N MET A 41 -43.33 7.59 6.74
CA MET A 41 -44.62 6.97 7.06
C MET A 41 -45.74 7.38 6.11
N ASP A 42 -45.74 8.64 5.67
CA ASP A 42 -46.83 9.21 4.85
C ASP A 42 -46.90 8.58 3.45
N THR A 43 -45.79 8.05 2.94
CA THR A 43 -45.74 7.41 1.61
C THR A 43 -45.65 5.89 1.69
N CYS A 44 -45.37 5.33 2.87
CA CYS A 44 -45.23 3.90 3.10
C CYS A 44 -46.59 3.20 3.03
N ILE A 45 -46.66 2.14 2.21
CA ILE A 45 -47.87 1.30 2.05
C ILE A 45 -47.84 0.01 2.88
N ASP A 46 -46.95 -0.06 3.87
CA ASP A 46 -46.71 -1.20 4.77
C ASP A 46 -46.68 -2.59 4.09
N CYS A 47 -46.05 -2.69 2.92
CA CYS A 47 -45.96 -3.94 2.17
C CYS A 47 -44.97 -4.97 2.75
N HIS A 48 -44.23 -4.61 3.81
CA HIS A 48 -43.18 -5.42 4.47
C HIS A 48 -42.02 -5.90 3.57
N LEU A 49 -41.89 -5.39 2.34
CA LEU A 49 -40.82 -5.82 1.42
C LEU A 49 -39.42 -5.50 1.93
N CYS A 50 -39.24 -4.37 2.61
CA CYS A 50 -37.97 -3.94 3.18
C CYS A 50 -37.46 -4.87 4.29
N GLU A 51 -38.35 -5.47 5.07
CA GLU A 51 -38.01 -6.48 6.08
C GLU A 51 -37.67 -7.82 5.43
N LYS A 52 -38.48 -8.23 4.45
CA LYS A 52 -38.27 -9.48 3.69
C LYS A 52 -36.94 -9.47 2.93
N VAL A 53 -36.51 -8.34 2.36
CA VAL A 53 -35.23 -8.28 1.65
C VAL A 53 -34.02 -8.19 2.59
N CYS A 54 -34.22 -7.77 3.84
CA CYS A 54 -33.12 -7.50 4.77
C CYS A 54 -32.36 -8.80 5.12
N PRO A 55 -31.05 -8.90 4.82
CA PRO A 55 -30.31 -10.12 5.08
C PRO A 55 -30.02 -10.35 6.58
N LEU A 56 -30.11 -9.31 7.41
CA LEU A 56 -29.91 -9.41 8.86
C LEU A 56 -31.18 -9.80 9.63
N LEU A 57 -32.38 -9.53 9.09
CA LEU A 57 -33.63 -10.02 9.69
C LEU A 57 -33.92 -11.47 9.31
N ASN A 58 -33.37 -11.94 8.18
CA ASN A 58 -33.64 -13.26 7.62
C ASN A 58 -32.35 -14.11 7.57
N LYS A 59 -31.65 -14.23 8.70
CA LYS A 59 -30.28 -14.77 8.75
C LYS A 59 -30.18 -16.27 8.40
N GLU A 60 -31.21 -17.04 8.72
CA GLU A 60 -31.19 -18.49 8.52
C GLU A 60 -31.45 -18.88 7.06
N GLU A 61 -31.95 -17.96 6.23
CA GLU A 61 -32.45 -18.24 4.87
C GLU A 61 -31.48 -17.85 3.74
N TYR A 62 -30.29 -17.31 4.04
CA TYR A 62 -29.33 -16.90 2.99
C TYR A 62 -28.22 -17.92 2.72
N LYS A 63 -28.05 -18.94 3.55
CA LYS A 63 -27.06 -19.99 3.30
C LYS A 63 -27.51 -20.77 2.06
N ASN A 64 -26.66 -20.81 1.03
CA ASN A 64 -26.97 -21.53 -0.19
C ASN A 64 -27.18 -23.01 0.18
N ILE A 65 -28.38 -23.55 -0.07
CA ILE A 65 -28.75 -24.94 0.25
C ILE A 65 -27.81 -25.91 -0.49
N ASP A 66 -27.34 -25.52 -1.68
CA ASP A 66 -26.40 -26.28 -2.51
C ASP A 66 -24.93 -25.89 -2.24
N GLY A 67 -24.69 -25.06 -1.21
CA GLY A 67 -23.37 -24.57 -0.83
C GLY A 67 -22.54 -25.65 -0.11
N TYR A 68 -21.28 -25.77 -0.51
CA TYR A 68 -20.33 -26.68 0.13
C TYR A 68 -19.98 -26.20 1.54
N VAL A 69 -20.01 -27.13 2.50
CA VAL A 69 -19.48 -26.91 3.86
C VAL A 69 -17.96 -26.74 3.83
N LYS A 70 -17.27 -27.49 2.95
CA LYS A 70 -15.84 -27.36 2.68
C LYS A 70 -15.59 -27.16 1.18
N PRO A 71 -15.56 -25.90 0.71
CA PRO A 71 -15.30 -25.57 -0.69
C PRO A 71 -13.96 -26.08 -1.22
N LYS A 72 -13.92 -26.39 -2.52
CA LYS A 72 -12.65 -26.55 -3.23
C LYS A 72 -11.91 -25.22 -3.25
N THR A 73 -10.63 -25.27 -2.91
CA THR A 73 -9.85 -24.08 -2.59
C THR A 73 -8.60 -24.03 -3.47
N TYR A 74 -8.30 -22.84 -4.02
CA TYR A 74 -7.22 -22.64 -4.98
C TYR A 74 -6.38 -21.41 -4.60
N ALA A 75 -5.06 -21.58 -4.58
CA ALA A 75 -4.11 -20.47 -4.61
C ALA A 75 -3.85 -20.10 -6.06
N LEU A 76 -3.98 -18.82 -6.44
CA LEU A 76 -3.75 -18.40 -7.83
C LEU A 76 -3.16 -17.00 -7.99
N VAL A 77 -2.44 -16.82 -9.10
CA VAL A 77 -1.95 -15.54 -9.61
C VAL A 77 -2.26 -15.41 -11.10
N HIS A 78 -2.59 -14.22 -11.55
CA HIS A 78 -2.81 -13.93 -12.96
C HIS A 78 -1.50 -13.97 -13.74
N LYS A 79 -1.49 -14.52 -14.96
CA LYS A 79 -0.26 -14.63 -15.77
C LYS A 79 0.25 -13.27 -16.27
N ASN A 80 -0.65 -12.34 -16.55
CA ASN A 80 -0.29 -10.97 -16.91
C ASN A 80 0.20 -10.18 -15.67
N ILE A 81 1.42 -9.68 -15.73
CA ILE A 81 2.08 -8.93 -14.66
C ILE A 81 1.42 -7.57 -14.38
N GLU A 82 0.91 -6.86 -15.38
CA GLU A 82 0.19 -5.59 -15.20
C GLU A 82 -1.09 -5.81 -14.41
N VAL A 83 -1.83 -6.88 -14.71
CA VAL A 83 -3.02 -7.28 -13.94
C VAL A 83 -2.63 -7.57 -12.49
N ARG A 84 -1.48 -8.21 -12.26
CA ARG A 84 -0.98 -8.39 -10.89
C ARG A 84 -0.71 -7.03 -10.27
N PHE A 85 0.13 -6.17 -10.83
CA PHE A 85 0.40 -4.83 -10.27
C PHE A 85 -0.86 -4.03 -10.00
N ASP A 86 -1.89 -4.19 -10.83
CA ASP A 86 -3.15 -3.47 -10.70
C ASP A 86 -4.19 -4.09 -9.75
N SER A 87 -3.95 -5.31 -9.29
CA SER A 87 -4.83 -6.02 -8.37
C SER A 87 -4.32 -5.95 -6.93
N THR A 88 -5.22 -5.90 -5.94
CA THR A 88 -4.87 -5.99 -4.51
C THR A 88 -4.03 -7.22 -4.18
N SER A 89 -4.30 -8.34 -4.86
CA SER A 89 -3.74 -9.66 -4.58
C SER A 89 -3.25 -10.33 -5.87
N GLY A 90 -3.39 -11.65 -6.02
CA GLY A 90 -2.99 -12.36 -7.23
C GLY A 90 -3.81 -12.06 -8.49
N GLY A 91 -4.92 -11.32 -8.42
CA GLY A 91 -5.72 -10.93 -9.61
C GLY A 91 -6.90 -11.85 -9.95
N ALA A 92 -7.45 -12.57 -8.95
CA ALA A 92 -8.61 -13.44 -9.13
C ALA A 92 -9.83 -12.73 -9.74
N PHE A 93 -10.22 -11.56 -9.20
CA PHE A 93 -11.36 -10.81 -9.70
C PHE A 93 -11.23 -10.49 -11.20
N THR A 94 -10.07 -10.02 -11.62
CA THR A 94 -9.80 -9.70 -13.04
C THR A 94 -9.98 -10.94 -13.91
N ALA A 95 -9.45 -12.10 -13.49
CA ALA A 95 -9.60 -13.34 -14.25
C ALA A 95 -11.08 -13.73 -14.47
N LEU A 96 -11.90 -13.56 -13.44
CA LEU A 96 -13.34 -13.83 -13.49
C LEU A 96 -14.07 -12.81 -14.38
N ALA A 97 -13.78 -11.52 -14.21
CA ALA A 97 -14.38 -10.43 -14.98
C ALA A 97 -14.08 -10.54 -16.48
N GLU A 98 -12.83 -10.88 -16.84
CA GLU A 98 -12.45 -11.08 -18.24
C GLU A 98 -13.21 -12.22 -18.91
N GLU A 99 -13.57 -13.27 -18.16
CA GLU A 99 -14.38 -14.36 -18.68
C GLU A 99 -15.82 -13.91 -19.00
N VAL A 100 -16.39 -13.03 -18.18
CA VAL A 100 -17.71 -12.43 -18.45
C VAL A 100 -17.66 -11.47 -19.63
N TYR A 101 -16.67 -10.57 -19.68
CA TYR A 101 -16.55 -9.62 -20.78
C TYR A 101 -16.29 -10.30 -22.13
N LYS A 102 -15.56 -11.42 -22.14
CA LYS A 102 -15.38 -12.24 -23.36
C LYS A 102 -16.71 -12.71 -23.95
N GLN A 103 -17.73 -12.88 -23.11
CA GLN A 103 -19.07 -13.31 -23.49
C GLN A 103 -20.04 -12.12 -23.66
N GLY A 104 -19.52 -10.89 -23.72
CA GLY A 104 -20.31 -9.66 -23.87
C GLY A 104 -21.18 -9.32 -22.65
N GLY A 105 -20.88 -9.92 -21.50
CA GLY A 105 -21.66 -9.80 -20.27
C GLY A 105 -21.37 -8.55 -19.43
N PHE A 106 -21.91 -8.53 -18.22
CA PHE A 106 -21.81 -7.40 -17.28
C PHE A 106 -21.02 -7.76 -16.03
N VAL A 107 -20.11 -6.88 -15.61
CA VAL A 107 -19.32 -7.05 -14.40
C VAL A 107 -19.64 -5.92 -13.43
N GLY A 108 -19.98 -6.30 -12.20
CA GLY A 108 -20.38 -5.42 -11.12
C GLY A 108 -19.39 -5.45 -9.96
N GLY A 109 -19.10 -4.29 -9.39
CA GLY A 109 -18.24 -4.15 -8.22
C GLY A 109 -18.06 -2.69 -7.78
N ALA A 110 -17.17 -2.45 -6.83
CA ALA A 110 -17.00 -1.14 -6.20
C ALA A 110 -16.02 -0.23 -6.96
N ILE A 111 -16.38 1.04 -7.12
CA ILE A 111 -15.54 2.12 -7.66
C ILE A 111 -15.42 3.26 -6.64
N TYR A 112 -14.32 4.03 -6.70
CA TYR A 112 -14.26 5.34 -6.04
C TYR A 112 -15.02 6.35 -6.91
N ASN A 113 -15.77 7.24 -6.25
CA ASN A 113 -16.36 8.43 -6.85
C ASN A 113 -15.34 9.59 -6.76
N GLU A 114 -15.62 10.70 -7.43
CA GLU A 114 -14.74 11.88 -7.45
C GLU A 114 -14.48 12.47 -6.05
N ASP A 115 -15.42 12.30 -5.12
CA ASP A 115 -15.32 12.77 -3.73
C ASP A 115 -14.65 11.76 -2.77
N TRP A 116 -14.14 10.64 -3.30
CA TRP A 116 -13.59 9.49 -2.59
C TRP A 116 -14.60 8.64 -1.80
N SER A 117 -15.91 8.90 -1.94
CA SER A 117 -16.94 7.93 -1.57
C SER A 117 -16.88 6.71 -2.49
N VAL A 118 -17.57 5.62 -2.14
CA VAL A 118 -17.55 4.38 -2.92
C VAL A 118 -18.96 4.00 -3.33
N SER A 119 -19.14 3.64 -4.59
CA SER A 119 -20.40 3.15 -5.12
C SER A 119 -20.21 1.82 -5.83
N GLN A 120 -21.29 1.04 -5.90
CA GLN A 120 -21.34 -0.10 -6.81
C GLN A 120 -21.63 0.36 -8.22
N PHE A 121 -20.95 -0.28 -9.15
CA PHE A 121 -20.96 0.05 -10.55
C PHE A 121 -21.09 -1.24 -11.35
N LEU A 122 -21.98 -1.25 -12.35
CA LEU A 122 -22.19 -2.36 -13.26
C LEU A 122 -21.83 -1.90 -14.67
N SER A 123 -20.90 -2.60 -15.32
CA SER A 123 -20.47 -2.24 -16.68
C SER A 123 -20.40 -3.46 -17.59
N SER A 124 -20.73 -3.23 -18.86
CA SER A 124 -20.48 -4.17 -19.97
C SER A 124 -19.19 -3.86 -20.73
N SER A 125 -18.45 -2.81 -20.33
CA SER A 125 -17.23 -2.37 -20.98
C SER A 125 -15.98 -2.87 -20.26
N LYS A 126 -15.16 -3.65 -20.97
CA LYS A 126 -13.86 -4.11 -20.46
C LYS A 126 -12.94 -2.94 -20.04
N ASN A 127 -13.10 -1.77 -20.66
CA ASN A 127 -12.29 -0.58 -20.35
C ASN A 127 -12.53 -0.04 -18.94
N ASP A 128 -13.64 -0.41 -18.28
CA ASP A 128 -13.91 -0.03 -16.89
C ASP A 128 -13.28 -0.97 -15.86
N LEU A 129 -12.68 -2.09 -16.30
CA LEU A 129 -12.08 -3.07 -15.38
C LEU A 129 -11.02 -2.47 -14.44
N PRO A 130 -10.14 -1.53 -14.86
CA PRO A 130 -9.24 -0.84 -13.93
C PRO A 130 -9.97 -0.12 -12.79
N LYS A 131 -11.14 0.50 -13.05
CA LYS A 131 -11.94 1.17 -12.00
C LYS A 131 -12.48 0.16 -10.98
N LEU A 132 -12.84 -1.04 -11.43
CA LEU A 132 -13.38 -2.12 -10.60
C LEU A 132 -12.29 -2.90 -9.82
N ARG A 133 -11.03 -2.83 -10.26
CA ARG A 133 -9.90 -3.47 -9.56
C ARG A 133 -9.58 -2.78 -8.24
N SER A 134 -8.73 -3.44 -7.47
CA SER A 134 -8.27 -3.01 -6.15
C SER A 134 -9.37 -2.93 -5.09
N SER A 135 -8.96 -3.03 -3.82
CA SER A 135 -9.89 -3.04 -2.69
C SER A 135 -10.19 -1.62 -2.22
N LYS A 136 -11.47 -1.34 -2.00
CA LYS A 136 -11.95 -0.09 -1.40
C LYS A 136 -12.38 -0.42 0.04
N TYR A 137 -11.72 0.18 1.02
CA TYR A 137 -11.80 -0.23 2.43
C TYR A 137 -12.88 0.51 3.24
N LEU A 138 -13.92 1.04 2.59
CA LEU A 138 -15.02 1.76 3.25
C LEU A 138 -16.40 1.27 2.77
N GLN A 139 -17.45 1.76 3.40
CA GLN A 139 -18.83 1.45 3.00
C GLN A 139 -19.10 1.92 1.57
N SER A 140 -19.81 1.10 0.79
CA SER A 140 -20.17 1.40 -0.60
C SER A 140 -21.67 1.54 -0.79
N HIS A 141 -22.08 2.56 -1.55
CA HIS A 141 -23.46 2.80 -1.97
C HIS A 141 -23.94 1.73 -2.94
N PHE A 142 -25.10 1.12 -2.64
CA PHE A 142 -25.75 0.10 -3.46
C PHE A 142 -27.05 0.59 -4.11
N ASP A 143 -27.36 1.88 -3.95
CA ASP A 143 -28.60 2.49 -4.44
C ASP A 143 -28.74 2.27 -5.96
N GLY A 144 -29.85 1.66 -6.38
CA GLY A 144 -30.12 1.29 -7.77
C GLY A 144 -29.34 0.08 -8.30
N PHE A 145 -28.27 -0.37 -7.65
CA PHE A 145 -27.41 -1.44 -8.17
C PHE A 145 -28.16 -2.78 -8.29
N TYR A 146 -29.01 -3.11 -7.32
CA TYR A 146 -29.78 -4.35 -7.36
C TYR A 146 -30.79 -4.36 -8.52
N LYS A 147 -31.42 -3.20 -8.77
CA LYS A 147 -32.29 -2.99 -9.93
C LYS A 147 -31.51 -3.19 -11.23
N SER A 148 -30.36 -2.52 -11.38
CA SER A 148 -29.52 -2.63 -12.58
C SER A 148 -29.07 -4.06 -12.86
N VAL A 149 -28.70 -4.82 -11.82
CA VAL A 149 -28.33 -6.24 -11.97
C VAL A 149 -29.54 -7.06 -12.43
N LYS A 150 -30.72 -6.85 -11.83
CA LYS A 150 -31.94 -7.55 -12.24
C LYS A 150 -32.32 -7.25 -13.69
N GLU A 151 -32.14 -6.01 -14.16
CA GLU A 151 -32.37 -5.64 -15.56
C GLU A 151 -31.32 -6.28 -16.49
N ALA A 152 -30.04 -6.26 -16.13
CA ALA A 152 -28.99 -6.92 -16.92
C ALA A 152 -29.23 -8.43 -17.09
N LEU A 153 -29.75 -9.10 -16.06
CA LEU A 153 -30.08 -10.53 -16.12
C LEU A 153 -31.14 -10.87 -17.15
N LYS A 154 -32.05 -9.94 -17.50
CA LYS A 154 -33.05 -10.14 -18.55
C LYS A 154 -32.46 -10.25 -19.95
N THR A 155 -31.21 -9.81 -20.14
CA THR A 155 -30.51 -9.92 -21.43
C THR A 155 -29.99 -11.32 -21.72
N GLU A 156 -30.10 -12.24 -20.76
CA GLU A 156 -29.56 -13.62 -20.79
C GLU A 156 -28.03 -13.71 -20.94
N LYS A 157 -27.33 -12.57 -21.04
CA LYS A 157 -25.89 -12.51 -21.01
C LYS A 157 -25.35 -12.81 -19.61
N PRO A 158 -24.11 -13.31 -19.48
CA PRO A 158 -23.50 -13.53 -18.18
C PRO A 158 -23.36 -12.23 -17.38
N VAL A 159 -23.66 -12.29 -16.09
CA VAL A 159 -23.51 -11.19 -15.14
C VAL A 159 -22.66 -11.70 -13.98
N LEU A 160 -21.59 -10.99 -13.63
CA LEU A 160 -20.82 -11.24 -12.42
C LEU A 160 -20.91 -10.04 -11.51
N VAL A 161 -21.25 -10.25 -10.24
CA VAL A 161 -21.29 -9.18 -9.23
C VAL A 161 -20.36 -9.53 -8.08
N CYS A 162 -19.60 -8.55 -7.61
CA CYS A 162 -18.67 -8.71 -6.50
C CYS A 162 -18.93 -7.72 -5.37
N GLY A 163 -19.09 -8.20 -4.14
CA GLY A 163 -19.24 -7.33 -2.97
C GLY A 163 -18.90 -8.04 -1.66
N SER A 164 -19.11 -7.35 -0.54
CA SER A 164 -18.93 -8.01 0.76
C SER A 164 -19.98 -9.11 0.98
N PRO A 165 -19.73 -10.08 1.86
CA PRO A 165 -20.66 -11.19 2.10
C PRO A 165 -22.09 -10.73 2.47
N CYS A 166 -22.24 -9.67 3.27
CA CYS A 166 -23.55 -9.12 3.63
C CYS A 166 -24.28 -8.47 2.43
N GLN A 167 -23.55 -7.83 1.53
CA GLN A 167 -24.10 -7.22 0.32
C GLN A 167 -24.52 -8.27 -0.70
N MET A 168 -23.77 -9.37 -0.81
CA MET A 168 -24.11 -10.48 -1.69
C MET A 168 -25.28 -11.30 -1.15
N ALA A 169 -25.41 -11.46 0.18
CA ALA A 169 -26.61 -12.00 0.79
C ALA A 169 -27.86 -11.15 0.48
N ALA A 170 -27.72 -9.82 0.51
CA ALA A 170 -28.80 -8.90 0.11
C ALA A 170 -29.15 -9.02 -1.39
N MET A 171 -28.17 -9.20 -2.28
CA MET A 171 -28.39 -9.44 -3.72
C MET A 171 -29.23 -10.69 -3.95
N PHE A 172 -28.87 -11.79 -3.29
CA PHE A 172 -29.61 -13.05 -3.38
C PHE A 172 -31.08 -12.87 -2.94
N ARG A 173 -31.31 -12.20 -1.79
CA ARG A 173 -32.67 -11.92 -1.29
C ARG A 173 -33.46 -11.01 -2.24
N TYR A 174 -32.82 -10.00 -2.81
CA TYR A 174 -33.47 -9.06 -3.72
C TYR A 174 -33.97 -9.73 -5.00
N LEU A 175 -33.19 -10.68 -5.54
CA LEU A 175 -33.49 -11.38 -6.78
C LEU A 175 -34.62 -12.41 -6.67
N LYS A 176 -34.87 -12.94 -5.46
CA LYS A 176 -35.96 -13.88 -5.10
C LYS A 176 -35.98 -15.22 -5.82
N LYS A 177 -35.07 -15.47 -6.77
CA LYS A 177 -34.91 -16.73 -7.49
C LYS A 177 -33.46 -16.90 -7.96
N PRO A 178 -32.99 -18.13 -8.20
CA PRO A 178 -31.71 -18.35 -8.85
C PRO A 178 -31.73 -17.90 -10.32
N TYR A 179 -30.55 -17.54 -10.83
CA TYR A 179 -30.32 -17.15 -12.23
C TYR A 179 -29.09 -17.87 -12.76
N GLU A 180 -29.23 -18.69 -13.79
CA GLU A 180 -28.12 -19.45 -14.38
C GLU A 180 -27.00 -18.54 -14.91
N ASN A 181 -27.37 -17.40 -15.50
CA ASN A 181 -26.45 -16.40 -16.04
C ASN A 181 -25.85 -15.45 -14.99
N LEU A 182 -26.11 -15.61 -13.69
CA LEU A 182 -25.52 -14.79 -12.62
C LEU A 182 -24.38 -15.53 -11.89
N ILE A 183 -23.26 -14.88 -11.68
CA ILE A 183 -22.19 -15.34 -10.78
C ILE A 183 -22.04 -14.34 -9.65
N ILE A 184 -22.33 -14.80 -8.43
CA ILE A 184 -22.17 -13.99 -7.22
C ILE A 184 -20.80 -14.28 -6.62
N VAL A 185 -19.98 -13.24 -6.51
CA VAL A 185 -18.65 -13.31 -5.90
C VAL A 185 -18.65 -12.49 -4.62
N ASP A 186 -18.16 -13.07 -3.52
CA ASP A 186 -17.81 -12.29 -2.33
C ASP A 186 -16.32 -12.34 -2.03
N TYR A 187 -15.90 -11.50 -1.09
CA TYR A 187 -14.51 -11.49 -0.64
C TYR A 187 -14.39 -11.69 0.87
N ILE A 188 -13.21 -12.14 1.29
CA ILE A 188 -12.85 -12.25 2.70
C ILE A 188 -12.81 -10.84 3.31
N CYS A 189 -13.92 -10.46 3.93
CA CYS A 189 -14.11 -9.15 4.50
C CYS A 189 -13.71 -9.17 5.98
N ARG A 190 -12.80 -8.28 6.39
CA ARG A 190 -12.52 -8.04 7.83
C ARG A 190 -13.70 -7.33 8.49
N GLY A 191 -13.97 -6.11 8.03
CA GLY A 191 -15.02 -5.21 8.47
C GLY A 191 -15.06 -4.02 7.51
N ILE A 192 -16.14 -3.24 7.56
CA ILE A 192 -16.36 -2.08 6.70
C ILE A 192 -15.99 -0.83 7.50
N ALA A 193 -14.96 -0.08 7.07
CA ALA A 193 -14.56 1.14 7.76
C ALA A 193 -15.53 2.30 7.50
N SER A 194 -15.54 3.25 8.42
CA SER A 194 -16.27 4.51 8.32
C SER A 194 -15.84 5.31 7.07
N PRO A 195 -16.80 5.76 6.24
CA PRO A 195 -16.55 6.74 5.19
C PRO A 195 -15.97 8.06 5.71
N MET A 196 -16.43 8.55 6.86
CA MET A 196 -15.92 9.77 7.50
C MET A 196 -14.45 9.63 7.88
N TYR A 197 -14.06 8.48 8.43
CA TYR A 197 -12.66 8.20 8.75
C TYR A 197 -11.78 8.30 7.50
N PHE A 198 -12.20 7.70 6.37
CA PHE A 198 -11.43 7.79 5.12
C PHE A 198 -11.35 9.22 4.60
N ARG A 199 -12.45 9.98 4.70
CA ARG A 199 -12.47 11.37 4.32
C ARG A 199 -11.49 12.22 5.13
N LYS A 200 -11.41 12.01 6.44
CA LYS A 200 -10.43 12.69 7.32
C LYS A 200 -8.99 12.36 6.93
N TRP A 201 -8.72 11.11 6.55
CA TRP A 201 -7.40 10.71 6.02
C TRP A 201 -7.06 11.38 4.69
N ILE A 202 -7.99 11.45 3.73
CA ILE A 202 -7.77 12.17 2.47
C ILE A 202 -7.49 13.65 2.75
N ASN A 203 -8.30 14.30 3.59
CA ASN A 203 -8.08 15.71 3.95
C ASN A 203 -6.71 15.94 4.61
N TYR A 204 -6.29 15.04 5.51
CA TYR A 204 -4.96 15.05 6.11
C TYR A 204 -3.85 15.05 5.05
N LEU A 205 -3.94 14.12 4.09
CA LEU A 205 -2.98 14.03 2.98
C LEU A 205 -2.99 15.29 2.11
N GLU A 206 -4.18 15.81 1.78
CA GLU A 206 -4.32 17.02 0.96
C GLU A 206 -3.72 18.25 1.64
N ASN A 207 -3.95 18.40 2.95
CA ASN A 207 -3.38 19.49 3.73
C ASN A 207 -1.86 19.39 3.83
N LYS A 208 -1.34 18.17 4.10
CA LYS A 208 0.10 17.90 4.21
C LYS A 208 0.86 18.26 2.93
N HIS A 209 0.27 17.99 1.76
CA HIS A 209 0.88 18.26 0.45
C HIS A 209 0.41 19.56 -0.20
N ASN A 210 -0.50 20.29 0.46
CA ASN A 210 -1.18 21.47 -0.08
C ASN A 210 -1.68 21.25 -1.52
N SER A 211 -2.28 20.08 -1.78
CA SER A 211 -2.61 19.59 -3.13
C SER A 211 -3.69 18.52 -3.06
N LYS A 212 -4.53 18.42 -4.09
CA LYS A 212 -5.62 17.43 -4.15
C LYS A 212 -5.11 16.03 -4.41
N VAL A 213 -5.67 15.05 -3.72
CA VAL A 213 -5.39 13.63 -4.00
C VAL A 213 -6.19 13.24 -5.25
N ILE A 214 -5.50 12.72 -6.26
CA ILE A 214 -6.09 12.30 -7.55
C ILE A 214 -6.01 10.79 -7.78
N PHE A 215 -5.16 10.09 -7.03
CA PHE A 215 -5.02 8.64 -7.08
C PHE A 215 -4.76 8.07 -5.69
N TYR A 216 -5.41 6.94 -5.38
CA TYR A 216 -5.22 6.22 -4.13
C TYR A 216 -5.28 4.71 -4.34
N LYS A 217 -4.23 4.00 -3.92
CA LYS A 217 -4.15 2.55 -4.03
C LYS A 217 -3.48 1.91 -2.83
N ALA A 218 -4.29 1.30 -1.98
CA ALA A 218 -3.82 0.44 -0.92
C ALA A 218 -3.21 -0.87 -1.46
N LYS A 219 -2.21 -1.40 -0.75
CA LYS A 219 -1.45 -2.59 -1.14
C LYS A 219 -0.78 -2.47 -2.52
N SER A 220 -0.22 -1.29 -2.82
CA SER A 220 0.74 -1.13 -3.90
C SER A 220 1.88 -2.15 -3.75
N LYS A 221 2.39 -2.58 -4.90
CA LYS A 221 3.40 -3.65 -5.01
C LYS A 221 4.80 -3.09 -5.23
N GLU A 222 4.94 -1.77 -5.28
CA GLU A 222 6.20 -1.08 -5.54
C GLU A 222 7.27 -1.39 -4.50
N LEU A 223 6.90 -1.46 -3.22
CA LEU A 223 7.79 -1.91 -2.13
C LEU A 223 7.69 -3.41 -1.84
N GLY A 224 7.00 -4.17 -2.70
CA GLY A 224 6.60 -5.55 -2.45
C GLY A 224 5.25 -5.66 -1.71
N TRP A 225 4.47 -6.68 -2.05
CA TRP A 225 3.10 -6.85 -1.55
C TRP A 225 3.05 -7.03 -0.02
N ARG A 226 4.04 -7.70 0.57
CA ARG A 226 4.13 -7.97 2.02
C ARG A 226 4.37 -6.71 2.85
N LYS A 227 4.85 -5.62 2.24
CA LYS A 227 4.99 -4.33 2.92
C LYS A 227 3.67 -3.59 3.09
N LEU A 228 2.60 -4.07 2.45
CA LEU A 228 1.26 -3.46 2.50
C LEU A 228 1.30 -1.96 2.18
N SER A 229 2.15 -1.59 1.21
CA SER A 229 2.37 -0.19 0.89
C SER A 229 1.14 0.47 0.26
N THR A 230 0.99 1.78 0.36
CA THR A 230 -0.09 2.54 -0.25
C THR A 230 0.53 3.58 -1.17
N ARG A 231 0.05 3.65 -2.42
CA ARG A 231 0.42 4.68 -3.37
C ARG A 231 -0.63 5.79 -3.36
N ILE A 232 -0.18 7.03 -3.27
CA ILE A 232 -1.01 8.24 -3.40
C ILE A 232 -0.37 9.15 -4.45
N GLU A 233 -1.17 9.73 -5.33
CA GLU A 233 -0.70 10.77 -6.28
C GLU A 233 -1.54 12.04 -6.10
N TYR A 234 -0.88 13.18 -6.33
CA TYR A 234 -1.42 14.50 -6.06
C TYR A 234 -1.48 15.34 -7.35
N ALA A 235 -2.40 16.31 -7.39
CA ALA A 235 -2.62 17.17 -8.57
C ALA A 235 -1.41 18.05 -8.94
N ASN A 236 -0.53 18.34 -7.98
CA ASN A 236 0.74 19.05 -8.17
C ASN A 236 1.85 18.16 -8.77
N GLY A 237 1.57 16.88 -9.06
CA GLY A 237 2.53 15.93 -9.63
C GLY A 237 3.36 15.16 -8.60
N GLU A 238 3.22 15.47 -7.31
CA GLU A 238 3.86 14.70 -6.24
C GLU A 238 3.21 13.32 -6.09
N ALA A 239 3.96 12.36 -5.52
CA ALA A 239 3.44 11.05 -5.17
C ALA A 239 4.17 10.44 -3.97
N ASP A 240 3.39 9.76 -3.12
CA ASP A 240 3.84 9.07 -1.91
C ASP A 240 3.70 7.55 -2.09
N VAL A 241 4.71 6.78 -1.63
CA VAL A 241 4.64 5.31 -1.49
C VAL A 241 4.89 4.93 -0.03
N ILE A 242 3.80 4.85 0.74
CA ILE A 242 3.85 4.70 2.21
C ILE A 242 3.77 3.23 2.59
N ALA A 243 4.79 2.67 3.24
CA ALA A 243 4.75 1.30 3.75
C ALA A 243 3.69 1.15 4.85
N GLY A 244 3.10 -0.04 5.01
CA GLY A 244 1.97 -0.24 5.93
C GLY A 244 2.27 0.02 7.41
N HIS A 245 3.54 -0.10 7.82
CA HIS A 245 4.00 0.21 9.18
C HIS A 245 4.26 1.70 9.42
N ASP A 246 4.30 2.50 8.33
CA ASP A 246 4.44 3.96 8.34
C ASP A 246 3.14 4.63 7.89
N ASN A 247 2.04 3.87 7.85
CA ASN A 247 0.75 4.33 7.34
C ASN A 247 -0.26 4.45 8.50
N PRO A 248 -0.51 5.67 9.03
CA PRO A 248 -1.37 5.85 10.20
C PRO A 248 -2.82 5.41 9.91
N TRP A 249 -3.30 5.61 8.67
CA TRP A 249 -4.61 5.13 8.24
C TRP A 249 -4.77 3.62 8.43
N LEU A 250 -3.76 2.84 8.02
CA LEU A 250 -3.77 1.38 8.15
C LEU A 250 -3.55 0.95 9.61
N MET A 251 -2.59 1.55 10.30
CA MET A 251 -2.26 1.20 11.69
C MET A 251 -3.44 1.38 12.63
N MET A 252 -4.12 2.54 12.54
CA MET A 252 -5.23 2.88 13.41
C MET A 252 -6.43 1.94 13.20
N GLN A 253 -6.68 1.45 11.98
CA GLN A 253 -7.73 0.43 11.75
C GLN A 253 -7.52 -0.87 12.54
N TYR A 254 -6.28 -1.25 12.83
CA TYR A 254 -5.97 -2.44 13.62
C TYR A 254 -5.93 -2.14 15.13
N LYS A 255 -5.52 -0.94 15.51
CA LYS A 255 -5.44 -0.48 16.91
C LYS A 255 -6.80 -0.10 17.49
N VAL A 256 -7.66 0.52 16.68
CA VAL A 256 -9.01 0.98 17.03
C VAL A 256 -10.02 0.36 16.04
N PRO A 257 -10.35 -0.93 16.19
CA PRO A 257 -11.31 -1.61 15.31
C PRO A 257 -12.70 -0.96 15.31
N GLU A 258 -13.03 -0.12 16.28
CA GLU A 258 -14.24 0.69 16.41
C GLU A 258 -14.48 1.59 15.18
N ILE A 259 -13.46 1.87 14.37
CA ILE A 259 -13.58 2.44 13.02
C ILE A 259 -14.58 1.66 12.13
N CYS A 260 -14.70 0.34 12.34
CA CYS A 260 -15.60 -0.51 11.57
C CYS A 260 -17.06 -0.27 11.95
N ARG A 261 -17.96 -0.55 11.00
CA ARG A 261 -19.41 -0.51 11.20
C ARG A 261 -19.83 -1.39 12.39
N PRO A 262 -20.78 -0.98 13.24
CA PRO A 262 -21.17 -1.76 14.43
C PRO A 262 -21.61 -3.19 14.12
N SER A 263 -22.29 -3.42 13.00
CA SER A 263 -22.71 -4.76 12.56
C SER A 263 -21.54 -5.71 12.25
N CYS A 264 -20.31 -5.21 12.08
CA CYS A 264 -19.13 -6.03 11.78
C CYS A 264 -18.60 -6.81 12.99
N PHE A 265 -18.95 -6.40 14.22
CA PHE A 265 -18.55 -7.07 15.47
C PHE A 265 -19.43 -8.29 15.77
N GLU A 266 -20.64 -8.35 15.22
CA GLU A 266 -21.58 -9.47 15.32
C GLU A 266 -21.96 -9.99 13.92
N CYS A 267 -21.01 -9.96 12.99
CA CYS A 267 -21.26 -10.26 11.58
C CYS A 267 -21.75 -11.69 11.37
N SER A 268 -22.99 -11.85 10.91
CA SER A 268 -23.61 -13.16 10.68
C SER A 268 -23.09 -13.84 9.39
N PHE A 269 -22.47 -13.09 8.49
CA PHE A 269 -22.05 -13.55 7.15
C PHE A 269 -20.63 -14.15 7.11
N LYS A 270 -20.19 -14.72 8.23
CA LYS A 270 -18.89 -15.39 8.39
C LYS A 270 -19.07 -16.91 8.27
N GLY A 271 -17.98 -17.60 7.94
CA GLY A 271 -17.95 -19.05 7.81
C GLY A 271 -18.51 -19.57 6.49
N PHE A 272 -18.83 -20.87 6.51
CA PHE A 272 -19.41 -21.64 5.41
C PHE A 272 -20.69 -22.35 5.89
N PRO A 273 -21.61 -22.73 4.99
CA PRO A 273 -21.62 -22.44 3.55
C PRO A 273 -21.83 -20.94 3.25
N ARG A 274 -21.33 -20.48 2.10
CA ARG A 274 -21.44 -19.10 1.61
C ARG A 274 -22.67 -18.94 0.73
N THR A 275 -23.22 -17.73 0.65
CA THR A 275 -24.29 -17.39 -0.32
C THR A 275 -23.74 -17.20 -1.73
N SER A 276 -22.49 -16.74 -1.86
CA SER A 276 -21.81 -16.54 -3.13
C SER A 276 -21.42 -17.86 -3.79
N ASP A 277 -21.30 -17.86 -5.11
CA ASP A 277 -20.76 -18.97 -5.88
C ASP A 277 -19.24 -19.09 -5.70
N ILE A 278 -18.56 -17.95 -5.55
CA ILE A 278 -17.12 -17.88 -5.37
C ILE A 278 -16.79 -16.91 -4.23
N THR A 279 -15.89 -17.29 -3.33
CA THR A 279 -15.25 -16.38 -2.37
C THR A 279 -13.79 -16.18 -2.72
N MET A 280 -13.29 -14.95 -2.65
CA MET A 280 -11.87 -14.66 -2.90
C MET A 280 -11.23 -13.77 -1.83
N GLY A 281 -9.92 -13.84 -1.67
CA GLY A 281 -9.19 -12.97 -0.75
C GLY A 281 -7.68 -13.07 -0.92
N ASP A 282 -6.98 -12.50 0.04
CA ASP A 282 -5.53 -12.61 0.13
C ASP A 282 -5.13 -13.97 0.70
N LEU A 283 -4.15 -14.64 0.11
CA LEU A 283 -3.62 -15.87 0.68
C LEU A 283 -2.63 -15.55 1.82
N TRP A 284 -3.16 -15.51 3.03
CA TRP A 284 -2.36 -15.55 4.25
C TRP A 284 -2.05 -17.00 4.60
N ALA A 285 -0.77 -17.37 4.64
CA ALA A 285 -0.32 -18.70 5.06
C ALA A 285 1.08 -18.61 5.65
N LYS A 286 1.49 -19.67 6.38
CA LYS A 286 2.86 -19.77 6.90
C LYS A 286 3.86 -19.78 5.75
N LYS A 287 5.06 -19.24 5.99
CA LYS A 287 6.16 -19.25 5.02
C LYS A 287 6.43 -20.69 4.57
N GLY A 288 6.54 -20.91 3.27
CA GLY A 288 6.76 -22.23 2.66
C GLY A 288 5.49 -23.04 2.40
N SER A 289 4.32 -22.62 2.90
CA SER A 289 3.03 -23.26 2.55
C SER A 289 2.52 -22.86 1.17
N ILE A 290 2.90 -21.67 0.68
CA ILE A 290 2.54 -21.19 -0.65
C ILE A 290 3.62 -21.69 -1.64
N PRO A 291 3.23 -22.29 -2.78
CA PRO A 291 4.17 -22.68 -3.83
C PRO A 291 5.05 -21.51 -4.27
N GLN A 292 6.35 -21.75 -4.46
CA GLN A 292 7.34 -20.68 -4.74
C GLN A 292 7.02 -19.87 -6.01
N ASN A 293 6.50 -20.53 -7.04
CA ASN A 293 6.04 -19.90 -8.28
C ASN A 293 4.87 -18.92 -8.06
N LEU A 294 4.05 -19.14 -7.01
CA LEU A 294 2.93 -18.28 -6.66
C LEU A 294 3.28 -17.21 -5.63
N ASP A 295 4.42 -17.31 -4.94
CA ASP A 295 4.86 -16.42 -3.84
C ASP A 295 5.98 -15.45 -4.26
N GLY A 296 5.73 -14.71 -5.35
CA GLY A 296 6.67 -13.69 -5.85
C GLY A 296 6.65 -12.36 -5.07
N ASP A 297 5.96 -12.31 -3.93
CA ASP A 297 5.71 -11.08 -3.17
C ASP A 297 5.10 -9.95 -4.04
N LEU A 298 4.18 -10.39 -4.90
CA LEU A 298 3.26 -9.58 -5.70
C LEU A 298 1.80 -9.97 -5.42
N GLY A 299 1.55 -10.56 -4.25
CA GLY A 299 0.24 -11.06 -3.84
C GLY A 299 -0.16 -12.37 -4.52
N THR A 300 -0.84 -13.21 -3.74
CA THR A 300 -1.42 -14.48 -4.18
C THR A 300 -2.86 -14.50 -3.72
N SER A 301 -3.81 -14.74 -4.63
CA SER A 301 -5.22 -14.83 -4.24
C SER A 301 -5.50 -16.22 -3.71
N ILE A 302 -6.31 -16.30 -2.66
CA ILE A 302 -7.00 -17.52 -2.27
C ILE A 302 -8.43 -17.45 -2.81
N VAL A 303 -8.92 -18.53 -3.43
CA VAL A 303 -10.25 -18.60 -4.04
C VAL A 303 -10.94 -19.89 -3.62
N PHE A 304 -12.18 -19.76 -3.18
CA PHE A 304 -13.06 -20.86 -2.76
C PHE A 304 -14.19 -20.98 -3.78
N ALA A 305 -14.35 -22.17 -4.37
CA ALA A 305 -15.51 -22.50 -5.20
C ALA A 305 -16.59 -23.07 -4.29
N ASN A 306 -17.58 -22.24 -3.95
CA ASN A 306 -18.52 -22.51 -2.87
C ASN A 306 -19.64 -23.48 -3.25
N ASN A 307 -19.86 -23.71 -4.54
CA ASN A 307 -20.84 -24.65 -5.07
C ASN A 307 -20.42 -25.12 -6.48
N ALA A 308 -21.17 -26.04 -7.06
CA ALA A 308 -20.87 -26.60 -8.39
C ALA A 308 -20.81 -25.54 -9.50
N LYS A 309 -21.67 -24.52 -9.42
CA LYS A 309 -21.71 -23.41 -10.38
C LYS A 309 -20.44 -22.56 -10.32
N GLY A 310 -20.01 -22.19 -9.13
CA GLY A 310 -18.77 -21.46 -8.89
C GLY A 310 -17.55 -22.23 -9.34
N GLU A 311 -17.52 -23.55 -9.08
CA GLU A 311 -16.46 -24.44 -9.55
C GLU A 311 -16.39 -24.49 -11.08
N ALA A 312 -17.53 -24.71 -11.74
CA ALA A 312 -17.62 -24.74 -13.19
C ALA A 312 -17.19 -23.40 -13.81
N PHE A 313 -17.61 -22.26 -13.23
CA PHE A 313 -17.20 -20.94 -13.71
C PHE A 313 -15.69 -20.70 -13.51
N LEU A 314 -15.15 -21.00 -12.33
CA LEU A 314 -13.75 -20.81 -12.01
C LEU A 314 -12.83 -21.62 -12.93
N SER A 315 -13.22 -22.84 -13.29
CA SER A 315 -12.45 -23.71 -14.18
C SER A 315 -12.17 -23.07 -15.56
N ARG A 316 -13.09 -22.25 -16.07
CA ARG A 316 -12.93 -21.52 -17.33
C ARG A 316 -11.84 -20.45 -17.27
N CYS A 317 -11.48 -20.00 -16.07
CA CYS A 317 -10.48 -18.97 -15.86
C CYS A 317 -9.04 -19.51 -15.78
N PHE A 318 -8.86 -20.83 -15.61
CA PHE A 318 -7.55 -21.47 -15.38
C PHE A 318 -6.51 -21.25 -16.48
N LYS A 319 -6.92 -20.99 -17.73
CA LYS A 319 -5.98 -20.64 -18.80
C LYS A 319 -5.26 -19.31 -18.57
N LYS A 320 -5.90 -18.36 -17.85
CA LYS A 320 -5.39 -16.99 -17.60
C LYS A 320 -4.55 -16.88 -16.32
N VAL A 321 -4.60 -17.89 -15.47
CA VAL A 321 -3.95 -17.88 -14.15
C VAL A 321 -2.96 -19.03 -14.04
N GLU A 322 -1.94 -18.83 -13.21
CA GLU A 322 -1.19 -19.92 -12.62
C GLU A 322 -1.84 -20.25 -11.27
N TYR A 323 -2.09 -21.52 -11.01
CA TYR A 323 -2.87 -21.94 -9.84
C TYR A 323 -2.40 -23.28 -9.28
N LYS A 324 -2.77 -23.52 -8.02
CA LYS A 324 -2.66 -24.82 -7.37
C LYS A 324 -3.84 -25.03 -6.44
N GLU A 325 -4.35 -26.26 -6.36
CA GLU A 325 -5.23 -26.64 -5.26
C GLU A 325 -4.53 -26.39 -3.92
N PHE A 326 -5.26 -25.81 -2.99
CA PHE A 326 -4.73 -25.38 -1.70
C PHE A 326 -5.58 -25.99 -0.58
N PRO A 327 -4.96 -26.54 0.49
CA PRO A 327 -5.72 -27.18 1.54
C PRO A 327 -6.68 -26.19 2.23
N PHE A 328 -7.98 -26.53 2.23
CA PHE A 328 -9.04 -25.71 2.85
C PHE A 328 -8.69 -25.28 4.27
N GLU A 329 -8.29 -26.22 5.13
CA GLU A 329 -7.96 -25.95 6.53
C GLU A 329 -6.77 -24.97 6.68
N THR A 330 -5.82 -25.01 5.75
CA THR A 330 -4.69 -24.08 5.75
C THR A 330 -5.12 -22.69 5.33
N ALA A 331 -6.01 -22.59 4.32
CA ALA A 331 -6.55 -21.31 3.86
C ALA A 331 -7.38 -20.62 4.95
N VAL A 332 -8.27 -21.38 5.60
CA VAL A 332 -9.13 -20.91 6.70
C VAL A 332 -8.29 -20.44 7.88
N LYS A 333 -7.33 -21.26 8.33
CA LYS A 333 -6.45 -20.93 9.47
C LYS A 333 -5.64 -19.65 9.24
N GLY A 334 -5.20 -19.41 8.01
CA GLY A 334 -4.48 -18.18 7.66
C GLY A 334 -5.38 -16.95 7.55
N ASN A 335 -6.67 -17.14 7.28
CA ASN A 335 -7.63 -16.07 7.01
C ASN A 335 -8.65 -15.96 8.16
N PHE A 336 -8.19 -15.50 9.32
CA PHE A 336 -9.00 -15.40 10.55
C PHE A 336 -10.41 -14.81 10.34
N HIS A 337 -10.52 -13.73 9.55
CA HIS A 337 -11.77 -13.02 9.31
C HIS A 337 -12.73 -13.70 8.32
N LEU A 338 -12.36 -14.86 7.78
CA LEU A 338 -13.28 -15.72 7.03
C LEU A 338 -14.37 -16.27 7.95
N GLU A 339 -13.99 -16.72 9.15
CA GLU A 339 -14.89 -17.34 10.13
C GLU A 339 -15.22 -16.42 11.32
N ASN A 340 -14.39 -15.41 11.57
CA ASN A 340 -14.51 -14.60 12.78
C ASN A 340 -14.88 -13.15 12.46
N ALA A 341 -15.75 -12.59 13.31
CA ALA A 341 -16.07 -11.18 13.34
C ALA A 341 -14.87 -10.32 13.79
N VAL A 342 -14.98 -9.01 13.61
CA VAL A 342 -14.04 -8.06 14.20
C VAL A 342 -14.18 -8.10 15.72
N ARG A 343 -13.07 -7.97 16.45
CA ARG A 343 -13.08 -7.90 17.91
C ARG A 343 -12.96 -6.46 18.37
N HIS A 344 -13.68 -6.11 19.42
CA HIS A 344 -13.53 -4.83 20.11
C HIS A 344 -12.12 -4.67 20.67
N SER A 345 -11.63 -3.43 20.66
CA SER A 345 -10.46 -3.05 21.45
C SER A 345 -10.88 -2.59 22.85
N SER A 346 -9.94 -2.04 23.60
CA SER A 346 -10.20 -1.34 24.86
C SER A 346 -10.66 0.11 24.68
N TYR A 347 -10.65 0.63 23.45
CA TYR A 347 -10.99 2.02 23.18
C TYR A 347 -12.51 2.21 23.05
N ASP A 348 -13.00 3.32 23.59
CA ASP A 348 -14.39 3.71 23.45
C ASP A 348 -14.68 4.30 22.05
N ARG A 349 -15.77 3.84 21.43
CA ARG A 349 -16.17 4.22 20.07
C ARG A 349 -16.56 5.68 19.99
N GLU A 350 -17.35 6.16 20.94
CA GLU A 350 -17.89 7.51 20.91
C GLU A 350 -16.78 8.55 21.08
N THR A 351 -15.89 8.31 22.04
CA THR A 351 -14.70 9.13 22.28
C THR A 351 -13.82 9.17 21.04
N PHE A 352 -13.54 8.03 20.40
CA PHE A 352 -12.72 7.99 19.18
C PHE A 352 -13.31 8.84 18.04
N PHE A 353 -14.62 8.74 17.80
CA PHE A 353 -15.25 9.51 16.74
C PHE A 353 -15.42 11.01 17.10
N GLN A 354 -15.42 11.37 18.38
CA GLN A 354 -15.30 12.78 18.81
C GLN A 354 -13.91 13.32 18.48
N ASP A 355 -12.85 12.64 18.92
CA ASP A 355 -11.46 13.05 18.63
C ASP A 355 -11.21 13.13 17.11
N LEU A 356 -11.70 12.16 16.34
CA LEU A 356 -11.55 12.14 14.88
C LEU A 356 -12.26 13.31 14.19
N ASN A 357 -13.36 13.79 14.78
CA ASN A 357 -14.06 14.97 14.28
C ASN A 357 -13.26 16.24 14.53
N GLU A 358 -12.51 16.31 15.63
CA GLU A 358 -11.60 17.42 15.93
C GLU A 358 -10.40 17.41 14.97
N SER A 359 -9.58 16.34 14.98
CA SER A 359 -8.36 16.28 14.17
C SER A 359 -7.89 14.85 13.91
N PHE A 360 -7.43 14.58 12.68
CA PHE A 360 -6.82 13.29 12.35
C PHE A 360 -5.43 13.17 12.99
N GLU A 361 -4.68 14.27 13.04
CA GLU A 361 -3.36 14.37 13.68
C GLU A 361 -3.43 14.07 15.18
N GLU A 362 -4.39 14.64 15.90
CA GLU A 362 -4.57 14.37 17.32
C GLU A 362 -4.92 12.90 17.58
N CYS A 363 -5.68 12.29 16.67
CA CYS A 363 -5.94 10.85 16.70
C CYS A 363 -4.67 10.01 16.50
N ILE A 364 -3.73 10.46 15.65
CA ILE A 364 -2.42 9.80 15.53
C ILE A 364 -1.69 9.85 16.87
N ASP A 365 -1.59 11.05 17.47
CA ASP A 365 -0.87 11.23 18.73
C ASP A 365 -1.48 10.45 19.90
N LYS A 366 -2.82 10.39 19.97
CA LYS A 366 -3.55 9.74 21.07
C LYS A 366 -3.58 8.22 20.94
N TYR A 367 -3.86 7.69 19.74
CA TYR A 367 -4.15 6.27 19.55
C TYR A 367 -2.97 5.46 19.00
N ILE A 368 -2.01 6.13 18.36
CA ILE A 368 -0.78 5.51 17.86
C ILE A 368 0.45 6.40 18.17
N PRO A 369 0.69 6.78 19.44
CA PRO A 369 1.79 7.68 19.84
C PRO A 369 3.17 7.17 19.40
N GLU A 370 3.32 5.85 19.22
CA GLU A 370 4.55 5.25 18.69
C GLU A 370 4.91 5.69 17.27
N PHE A 371 3.94 6.23 16.51
CA PHE A 371 4.13 6.73 15.15
C PHE A 371 5.01 7.99 15.13
N ASN A 372 4.72 8.95 16.00
CA ASN A 372 5.48 10.20 16.10
C ASN A 372 6.67 10.08 17.08
N HIS A 373 6.58 9.18 18.07
CA HIS A 373 7.63 8.98 19.07
C HIS A 373 7.98 7.50 19.21
N GLN A 374 9.02 7.05 18.49
CA GLN A 374 9.55 5.70 18.67
C GLN A 374 10.12 5.52 20.10
N GLN A 375 9.34 4.93 20.99
CA GLN A 375 9.81 4.48 22.29
C GLN A 375 10.47 3.10 22.17
N TYR A 376 11.73 3.00 22.60
CA TYR A 376 12.48 1.74 22.56
C TYR A 376 12.41 1.05 23.93
N SER A 377 11.79 -0.12 23.98
CA SER A 377 11.82 -0.99 25.16
C SER A 377 13.25 -1.42 25.50
N VAL A 378 13.51 -1.78 26.78
CA VAL A 378 14.84 -2.27 27.22
C VAL A 378 15.32 -3.43 26.33
N LYS A 379 14.42 -4.37 26.00
CA LYS A 379 14.71 -5.48 25.07
C LYS A 379 15.17 -4.99 23.69
N SER A 380 14.53 -3.95 23.15
CA SER A 380 14.88 -3.38 21.84
C SER A 380 16.22 -2.65 21.90
N LYS A 381 16.47 -1.89 22.96
CA LYS A 381 17.76 -1.23 23.20
C LYS A 381 18.91 -2.24 23.28
N THR A 382 18.74 -3.32 24.05
CA THR A 382 19.73 -4.40 24.15
C THR A 382 19.94 -5.10 22.80
N LYS A 383 18.86 -5.40 22.07
CA LYS A 383 18.97 -5.99 20.73
C LYS A 383 19.73 -5.09 19.76
N ASN A 384 19.46 -3.78 19.77
CA ASN A 384 20.14 -2.81 18.91
C ASN A 384 21.63 -2.71 19.25
N PHE A 385 21.97 -2.69 20.54
CA PHE A 385 23.35 -2.70 21.00
C PHE A 385 24.09 -3.99 20.59
N LEU A 386 23.50 -5.17 20.80
CA LEU A 386 24.07 -6.44 20.36
C LEU A 386 24.25 -6.50 18.84
N LYS A 387 23.27 -6.00 18.07
CA LYS A 387 23.36 -5.88 16.61
C LYS A 387 24.53 -4.97 16.21
N PHE A 388 24.71 -3.84 16.89
CA PHE A 388 25.83 -2.93 16.67
C PHE A 388 27.20 -3.61 16.90
N VAL A 389 27.37 -4.29 18.04
CA VAL A 389 28.62 -5.03 18.36
C VAL A 389 28.88 -6.12 17.30
N TRP A 390 27.87 -6.90 16.95
CA TRP A 390 27.99 -7.93 15.92
C TRP A 390 28.35 -7.36 14.55
N LYS A 391 27.75 -6.24 14.15
CA LYS A 391 28.03 -5.56 12.88
C LYS A 391 29.45 -5.01 12.82
N ILE A 392 29.96 -4.39 13.88
CA ILE A 392 31.37 -3.95 13.94
C ILE A 392 32.30 -5.14 13.82
N SER A 393 32.02 -6.23 14.55
CA SER A 393 32.82 -7.45 14.49
C SER A 393 32.86 -8.02 13.06
N SER A 394 31.70 -8.08 12.39
CA SER A 394 31.61 -8.53 10.99
C SER A 394 32.40 -7.63 10.03
N ALA A 395 32.30 -6.30 10.16
CA ALA A 395 32.97 -5.35 9.27
C ALA A 395 34.49 -5.28 9.52
N SER A 396 34.90 -5.41 10.78
CA SER A 396 36.30 -5.27 11.18
C SER A 396 37.08 -6.57 11.07
N GLY A 397 36.46 -7.73 11.32
CA GLY A 397 37.17 -8.98 11.57
C GLY A 397 38.29 -8.77 12.59
N TRP A 398 39.52 -9.18 12.24
CA TRP A 398 40.73 -8.98 13.07
C TRP A 398 41.43 -7.61 12.89
N SER A 399 40.87 -6.67 12.12
CA SER A 399 41.50 -5.37 11.87
C SER A 399 41.30 -4.41 13.05
N ILE A 400 42.33 -4.25 13.87
CA ILE A 400 42.35 -3.34 15.02
C ILE A 400 42.09 -1.89 14.59
N SER A 401 42.65 -1.46 13.45
CA SER A 401 42.44 -0.11 12.92
C SER A 401 40.97 0.15 12.56
N THR A 402 40.28 -0.85 12.01
CA THR A 402 38.85 -0.75 11.64
C THR A 402 37.96 -0.77 12.89
N TRP A 403 38.28 -1.61 13.88
CA TRP A 403 37.63 -1.59 15.20
C TRP A 403 37.73 -0.21 15.85
N ARG A 404 38.95 0.33 15.95
CA ARG A 404 39.20 1.65 16.55
C ARG A 404 38.42 2.74 15.83
N LYS A 405 38.36 2.70 14.50
CA LYS A 405 37.62 3.66 13.67
C LYS A 405 36.11 3.61 13.96
N ASN A 406 35.52 2.41 14.00
CA ASN A 406 34.11 2.24 14.30
C ASN A 406 33.76 2.72 15.72
N LEU A 407 34.55 2.37 16.73
CA LEU A 407 34.33 2.82 18.10
C LEU A 407 34.48 4.35 18.21
N TRP A 408 35.52 4.91 17.59
CA TRP A 408 35.75 6.36 17.58
C TRP A 408 34.57 7.13 17.01
N TYR A 409 34.12 6.80 15.80
CA TYR A 409 33.05 7.55 15.15
C TYR A 409 31.68 7.37 15.81
N ASN A 410 31.39 6.23 16.43
CA ASN A 410 30.09 6.00 17.05
C ASN A 410 29.98 6.44 18.51
N ILE A 411 31.10 6.47 19.26
CA ILE A 411 31.09 6.68 20.72
C ILE A 411 31.79 7.99 21.10
N PHE A 412 32.93 8.28 20.48
CA PHE A 412 33.83 9.36 20.95
C PHE A 412 33.78 10.62 20.08
N SER A 413 33.36 10.51 18.83
CA SER A 413 33.35 11.65 17.90
C SER A 413 32.07 12.47 18.02
N SER A 414 32.19 13.72 18.47
CA SER A 414 31.09 14.70 18.45
C SER A 414 30.65 15.12 17.03
N LYS A 415 31.43 14.74 16.01
CA LYS A 415 31.14 15.03 14.59
C LYS A 415 30.05 14.12 14.02
N VAL A 416 29.80 12.98 14.65
CA VAL A 416 28.76 12.03 14.22
C VAL A 416 27.67 11.98 15.29
N LYS A 417 26.46 12.41 14.94
CA LYS A 417 25.29 12.29 15.80
C LYS A 417 24.68 10.91 15.57
N THR A 418 24.77 10.04 16.57
CA THR A 418 24.25 8.66 16.53
C THR A 418 23.43 8.35 17.77
N SER A 419 22.72 7.22 17.74
CA SER A 419 22.04 6.68 18.90
C SER A 419 22.00 5.16 18.80
N ILE A 420 23.05 4.52 19.31
CA ILE A 420 23.24 3.06 19.20
C ILE A 420 22.04 2.28 19.73
N PHE A 421 21.47 2.71 20.86
CA PHE A 421 20.30 2.06 21.47
C PHE A 421 19.02 2.21 20.64
N LYS A 422 18.94 3.23 19.77
CA LYS A 422 17.88 3.39 18.77
C LYS A 422 18.17 2.65 17.47
N GLY A 423 19.36 2.07 17.33
CA GLY A 423 19.82 1.40 16.12
C GLY A 423 20.45 2.34 15.10
N HIS A 424 20.73 3.60 15.47
CA HIS A 424 21.36 4.57 14.58
C HIS A 424 22.86 4.52 14.82
N TYR A 425 23.60 3.94 13.88
CA TYR A 425 25.05 3.78 13.99
C TYR A 425 25.73 3.78 12.63
N PHE A 426 27.01 4.11 12.63
CA PHE A 426 27.86 4.15 11.46
C PHE A 426 28.76 2.90 11.42
N ILE A 427 28.48 1.95 10.53
CA ILE A 427 29.35 0.79 10.32
C ILE A 427 30.31 1.09 9.18
N ILE A 428 31.60 1.03 9.48
CA ILE A 428 32.69 1.34 8.55
C ILE A 428 33.45 0.05 8.26
N GLU A 429 33.47 -0.37 7.00
CA GLU A 429 34.22 -1.53 6.54
C GLU A 429 35.72 -1.24 6.39
N LYS A 430 36.52 -2.29 6.14
CA LYS A 430 37.95 -2.13 5.84
C LYS A 430 38.16 -1.34 4.54
N ASN A 431 39.24 -0.56 4.46
CA ASN A 431 39.59 0.27 3.29
C ASN A 431 38.52 1.35 3.04
N CYS A 432 38.32 2.17 4.06
CA CYS A 432 37.47 3.35 3.98
C CYS A 432 38.22 4.55 4.57
N THR A 433 38.34 5.62 3.81
CA THR A 433 38.93 6.88 4.24
C THR A 433 37.80 7.85 4.61
N ILE A 434 37.81 8.36 5.85
CA ILE A 434 36.76 9.24 6.35
C ILE A 434 37.41 10.48 6.96
N GLN A 435 37.04 11.64 6.43
CA GLN A 435 37.49 12.95 6.88
C GLN A 435 36.28 13.85 7.12
N ILE A 436 36.03 14.18 8.38
CA ILE A 436 34.99 15.14 8.78
C ILE A 436 35.67 16.32 9.45
N ASN A 437 35.47 17.52 8.91
CA ASN A 437 35.98 18.76 9.49
C ASN A 437 35.42 18.99 10.91
N SER A 438 36.09 19.80 11.75
CA SER A 438 35.62 20.11 13.11
C SER A 438 34.21 20.71 13.15
N LYS A 439 33.82 21.48 12.14
CA LYS A 439 32.46 22.05 11.98
C LYS A 439 31.53 21.21 11.12
N GLY A 440 32.02 20.17 10.45
CA GLY A 440 31.21 19.26 9.64
C GLY A 440 30.44 18.26 10.51
N ARG A 441 29.30 17.75 10.02
CA ARG A 441 28.45 16.80 10.76
C ARG A 441 27.96 15.65 9.90
N LEU A 442 27.99 14.46 10.46
CA LEU A 442 27.24 13.29 9.97
C LEU A 442 26.11 13.01 10.97
N ILE A 443 24.85 13.05 10.52
CA ILE A 443 23.66 12.87 11.36
C ILE A 443 22.98 11.57 10.97
N LEU A 444 22.84 10.65 11.91
CA LEU A 444 22.25 9.34 11.68
C LEU A 444 20.93 9.21 12.45
N ASP A 445 19.83 9.27 11.71
CA ASP A 445 18.49 8.89 12.17
C ASP A 445 18.17 7.43 11.80
N SER A 446 19.13 6.71 11.24
CA SER A 446 19.10 5.28 10.89
C SER A 446 20.53 4.76 10.69
N ALA A 447 20.75 3.45 10.52
CA ALA A 447 22.10 2.92 10.35
C ALA A 447 22.68 3.23 8.96
N LEU A 448 23.97 3.59 8.92
CA LEU A 448 24.75 3.72 7.69
C LEU A 448 25.81 2.63 7.64
N TYR A 449 25.82 1.82 6.58
CA TYR A 449 26.87 0.85 6.29
C TYR A 449 27.71 1.37 5.13
N PHE A 450 29.01 1.60 5.35
CA PHE A 450 29.87 2.26 4.37
C PHE A 450 31.06 1.37 3.99
N GLY A 451 31.26 1.20 2.69
CA GLY A 451 32.29 0.33 2.14
C GLY A 451 31.90 -1.15 2.08
N THR A 452 30.59 -1.47 2.12
CA THR A 452 30.09 -2.86 2.14
C THR A 452 30.67 -3.67 0.99
N LYS A 453 31.37 -4.78 1.31
CA LYS A 453 32.11 -5.56 0.31
C LYS A 453 31.30 -6.73 -0.22
N LYS A 454 31.11 -6.78 -1.55
CA LYS A 454 30.57 -7.97 -2.24
C LYS A 454 31.66 -9.00 -2.53
N VAL A 455 32.87 -8.54 -2.87
CA VAL A 455 34.04 -9.38 -3.09
C VAL A 455 34.92 -9.35 -1.85
N LYS A 456 35.07 -10.52 -1.19
CA LYS A 456 35.92 -10.65 0.01
C LYS A 456 37.37 -10.31 -0.34
N GLY A 457 38.04 -9.55 0.52
CA GLY A 457 39.44 -9.16 0.33
C GLY A 457 39.68 -7.93 -0.55
N SER A 458 38.65 -7.37 -1.21
CA SER A 458 38.80 -6.15 -2.03
C SER A 458 39.47 -5.01 -1.26
N ILE A 459 40.46 -4.37 -1.89
CA ILE A 459 41.21 -3.24 -1.32
C ILE A 459 40.82 -1.87 -1.86
N LEU A 460 39.84 -1.83 -2.77
CA LEU A 460 39.35 -0.58 -3.34
C LEU A 460 38.79 0.32 -2.21
N ASP A 461 39.37 1.51 -2.08
CA ASP A 461 39.04 2.46 -1.02
C ASP A 461 37.66 3.09 -1.24
N SER A 462 36.99 3.43 -0.14
CA SER A 462 35.75 4.22 -0.17
C SER A 462 35.95 5.49 0.64
N ARG A 463 35.66 6.65 0.06
CA ARG A 463 36.05 7.95 0.60
C ARG A 463 34.83 8.76 0.99
N LEU A 464 34.88 9.37 2.17
CA LEU A 464 33.89 10.32 2.67
C LEU A 464 34.62 11.57 3.18
N LEU A 465 34.35 12.71 2.54
CA LEU A 465 34.78 14.03 2.96
C LEU A 465 33.56 14.87 3.33
N ILE A 466 33.57 15.44 4.54
CA ILE A 466 32.60 16.47 4.96
C ILE A 466 33.40 17.70 5.41
N GLU A 467 33.26 18.79 4.69
CA GLU A 467 33.96 20.04 4.95
C GLU A 467 33.32 20.86 6.08
N SER A 468 33.90 22.03 6.36
CA SER A 468 33.45 22.92 7.44
C SER A 468 31.99 23.32 7.24
N GLY A 469 31.13 23.04 8.22
CA GLY A 469 29.71 23.38 8.17
C GLY A 469 28.86 22.48 7.25
N GLY A 470 29.49 21.57 6.48
CA GLY A 470 28.78 20.58 5.68
C GLY A 470 28.04 19.56 6.55
N ILE A 471 26.86 19.13 6.10
CA ILE A 471 26.01 18.17 6.80
C ILE A 471 25.63 17.03 5.87
N MET A 472 25.92 15.80 6.30
CA MET A 472 25.36 14.60 5.71
C MET A 472 24.35 13.98 6.67
N ARG A 473 23.13 13.69 6.21
CA ARG A 473 22.06 13.08 7.02
C ARG A 473 21.53 11.80 6.39
N ILE A 474 21.42 10.74 7.18
CA ILE A 474 20.73 9.50 6.82
C ILE A 474 19.42 9.41 7.61
N TYR A 475 18.30 9.19 6.93
CA TYR A 475 16.96 9.14 7.55
C TYR A 475 16.05 8.11 6.90
N GLY A 476 14.94 7.76 7.54
CA GLY A 476 13.88 6.96 6.90
C GLY A 476 14.24 5.50 6.61
N GLY A 477 15.28 4.96 7.24
CA GLY A 477 15.69 3.56 7.13
C GLY A 477 17.21 3.37 7.03
N ASP A 478 17.67 2.15 7.24
CA ASP A 478 19.07 1.77 7.05
C ASP A 478 19.51 2.02 5.59
N TYR A 479 20.72 2.55 5.38
CA TYR A 479 21.31 2.78 4.06
C TYR A 479 22.68 2.11 3.95
N SER A 480 22.93 1.42 2.84
CA SER A 480 24.20 0.72 2.59
C SER A 480 24.88 1.29 1.35
N ILE A 481 26.13 1.69 1.49
CA ILE A 481 26.99 2.16 0.40
C ILE A 481 28.07 1.10 0.19
N SER A 482 28.08 0.51 -0.99
CA SER A 482 29.10 -0.48 -1.34
C SER A 482 30.48 0.17 -1.49
N TYR A 483 31.51 -0.65 -1.46
CA TYR A 483 32.91 -0.23 -1.65
C TYR A 483 33.15 0.59 -2.93
N GLY A 484 34.24 1.36 -2.98
CA GLY A 484 34.60 2.19 -4.14
C GLY A 484 33.84 3.51 -4.27
N ALA A 485 33.08 3.91 -3.24
CA ALA A 485 32.35 5.16 -3.26
C ALA A 485 33.26 6.37 -3.03
N ASP A 486 32.87 7.53 -3.58
CA ASP A 486 33.52 8.82 -3.39
C ASP A 486 32.48 9.90 -3.09
N ILE A 487 32.40 10.33 -1.83
CA ILE A 487 31.36 11.25 -1.37
C ILE A 487 32.01 12.48 -0.75
N GLU A 488 31.69 13.63 -1.33
CA GLU A 488 32.17 14.93 -0.89
C GLU A 488 30.98 15.84 -0.56
N VAL A 489 30.96 16.37 0.66
CA VAL A 489 30.02 17.39 1.12
C VAL A 489 30.80 18.65 1.43
N PHE A 490 30.68 19.64 0.55
CA PHE A 490 31.43 20.89 0.61
C PHE A 490 30.97 21.80 1.76
N ARG A 491 31.70 22.89 1.94
CA ARG A 491 31.44 23.89 2.97
C ARG A 491 29.99 24.35 2.97
N ASN A 492 29.32 24.20 4.11
CA ASN A 492 27.92 24.56 4.35
C ASN A 492 26.89 23.85 3.44
N ALA A 493 27.26 22.80 2.71
CA ALA A 493 26.34 22.02 1.88
C ALA A 493 25.55 21.01 2.70
N LEU A 494 24.40 20.58 2.17
CA LEU A 494 23.49 19.62 2.80
C LEU A 494 23.23 18.41 1.90
N LEU A 495 23.71 17.24 2.31
CA LEU A 495 23.40 15.95 1.69
C LEU A 495 22.41 15.17 2.57
N GLU A 496 21.21 14.91 2.06
CA GLU A 496 20.18 14.10 2.75
C GLU A 496 19.91 12.82 1.95
N ILE A 497 20.03 11.66 2.60
CA ILE A 497 19.79 10.36 1.95
C ILE A 497 18.75 9.55 2.74
N GLY A 498 17.66 9.23 2.07
CA GLY A 498 16.60 8.36 2.55
C GLY A 498 16.98 6.88 2.46
N GLY A 499 16.69 6.14 3.53
CA GLY A 499 16.95 4.71 3.69
C GLY A 499 16.08 3.78 2.85
N GLY A 500 16.34 2.48 2.99
CA GLY A 500 15.51 1.40 2.42
C GLY A 500 16.21 0.61 1.32
N VAL A 501 16.97 1.27 0.46
CA VAL A 501 17.76 0.67 -0.64
C VAL A 501 19.16 1.25 -0.61
N GLY A 502 20.17 0.44 -0.89
CA GLY A 502 21.55 0.90 -0.90
C GLY A 502 22.05 1.40 -2.27
N ALA A 503 23.30 1.83 -2.27
CA ALA A 503 24.07 2.11 -3.46
C ALA A 503 25.08 0.98 -3.74
N ASN A 504 25.20 0.61 -5.01
CA ASN A 504 26.21 -0.32 -5.46
C ASN A 504 27.61 0.33 -5.54
N ILE A 505 28.59 -0.47 -5.96
CA ILE A 505 30.00 -0.08 -6.10
C ILE A 505 30.14 1.19 -6.95
N GLY A 506 31.05 2.09 -6.56
CA GLY A 506 31.43 3.23 -7.38
C GLY A 506 30.49 4.44 -7.32
N LEU A 507 29.62 4.54 -6.31
CA LEU A 507 28.79 5.73 -6.13
C LEU A 507 29.66 6.99 -5.94
N THR A 508 29.46 7.99 -6.78
CA THR A 508 30.09 9.31 -6.64
C THR A 508 29.03 10.37 -6.32
N ILE A 509 29.22 11.09 -5.22
CA ILE A 509 28.37 12.23 -4.85
C ILE A 509 29.25 13.45 -4.58
N VAL A 510 29.00 14.54 -5.30
CA VAL A 510 29.66 15.83 -5.07
C VAL A 510 28.58 16.87 -4.72
N CYS A 511 28.43 17.13 -3.42
CA CYS A 511 27.40 18.02 -2.87
C CYS A 511 28.00 19.39 -2.52
N GLY A 512 27.68 20.40 -3.32
CA GLY A 512 28.13 21.78 -3.23
C GLY A 512 27.09 22.76 -2.69
N ASP A 513 25.80 22.42 -2.74
CA ASP A 513 24.69 23.19 -2.16
C ASP A 513 23.74 22.27 -1.39
N LYS A 514 22.87 21.55 -2.10
CA LYS A 514 21.92 20.62 -1.50
C LYS A 514 21.59 19.47 -2.46
N ILE A 515 21.78 18.24 -1.98
CA ILE A 515 21.34 17.02 -2.66
C ILE A 515 20.41 16.27 -1.71
N LYS A 516 19.18 16.01 -2.15
CA LYS A 516 18.21 15.16 -1.44
C LYS A 516 17.95 13.90 -2.25
N ILE A 517 18.14 12.74 -1.63
CA ILE A 517 17.75 11.42 -2.14
C ILE A 517 16.63 10.89 -1.25
N GLY A 518 15.49 10.55 -1.83
CA GLY A 518 14.31 10.04 -1.14
C GLY A 518 14.49 8.61 -0.63
N LYS A 519 13.56 8.16 0.21
CA LYS A 519 13.51 6.77 0.71
C LYS A 519 13.29 5.80 -0.45
N ASN A 520 13.74 4.57 -0.28
CA ASN A 520 13.58 3.48 -1.24
C ASN A 520 14.17 3.77 -2.63
N SER A 521 15.05 4.77 -2.75
CA SER A 521 15.74 5.11 -3.99
C SER A 521 17.11 4.43 -4.03
N GLY A 522 17.37 3.69 -5.09
CA GLY A 522 18.55 2.84 -5.24
C GLY A 522 19.51 3.34 -6.30
N CYS A 523 20.80 3.09 -6.07
CA CYS A 523 21.85 3.39 -7.04
C CYS A 523 22.47 2.09 -7.57
N GLY A 524 22.46 1.96 -8.90
CA GLY A 524 23.26 1.02 -9.66
C GLY A 524 24.76 1.30 -9.51
N ARG A 525 25.57 0.63 -10.33
CA ARG A 525 27.03 0.79 -10.28
C ARG A 525 27.44 2.13 -10.87
N ASN A 526 28.47 2.75 -10.31
CA ASN A 526 29.13 3.93 -10.89
C ASN A 526 28.18 5.11 -11.17
N VAL A 527 27.12 5.26 -10.35
CA VAL A 527 26.21 6.40 -10.46
C VAL A 527 26.93 7.66 -9.97
N THR A 528 26.80 8.75 -10.72
CA THR A 528 27.35 10.06 -10.34
C THR A 528 26.22 11.05 -10.08
N ILE A 529 26.24 11.72 -8.93
CA ILE A 529 25.28 12.77 -8.57
C ILE A 529 26.08 14.02 -8.18
N ARG A 530 25.89 15.11 -8.92
CA ARG A 530 26.61 16.36 -8.66
C ARG A 530 25.72 17.56 -8.85
N ASP A 531 25.57 18.37 -7.81
CA ASP A 531 24.77 19.60 -7.84
C ASP A 531 25.59 20.84 -8.20
N ASN A 532 26.87 20.67 -8.54
CA ASN A 532 27.79 21.77 -8.84
C ASN A 532 28.73 21.49 -10.02
N ASN A 533 29.27 22.57 -10.58
CA ASN A 533 30.14 22.57 -11.77
C ASN A 533 31.64 22.79 -11.48
N GLY A 534 32.11 22.43 -10.29
CA GLY A 534 33.55 22.37 -9.99
C GLY A 534 34.21 23.73 -9.64
N GLY A 535 33.43 24.81 -9.48
CA GLY A 535 33.94 26.07 -8.95
C GLY A 535 34.66 26.96 -9.97
N HIS A 536 34.53 26.65 -11.26
CA HIS A 536 35.10 27.47 -12.33
C HIS A 536 34.25 28.71 -12.61
N ALA A 537 34.90 29.85 -12.88
CA ALA A 537 34.22 31.06 -13.29
C ALA A 537 33.65 30.88 -14.71
N ILE A 538 32.32 31.01 -14.84
CA ILE A 538 31.64 31.01 -16.14
C ILE A 538 31.10 32.43 -16.39
N SER A 539 31.50 33.03 -17.51
CA SER A 539 31.12 34.40 -17.88
C SER A 539 29.70 34.46 -18.44
N ILE A 540 28.71 34.04 -17.65
CA ILE A 540 27.28 34.14 -17.95
C ILE A 540 26.60 34.84 -16.77
N ARG A 541 25.89 35.94 -17.05
CA ARG A 541 25.20 36.71 -16.01
C ARG A 541 24.16 35.84 -15.30
N GLY A 542 24.22 35.79 -13.97
CA GLY A 542 23.29 35.01 -13.15
C GLY A 542 23.59 33.51 -13.11
N TYR A 543 24.70 33.06 -13.70
CA TYR A 543 25.13 31.66 -13.60
C TYR A 543 25.40 31.28 -12.15
N LYS A 544 24.76 30.19 -11.70
CA LYS A 544 25.00 29.59 -10.40
C LYS A 544 25.90 28.38 -10.59
N ASN A 545 27.01 28.33 -9.86
CA ASN A 545 27.92 27.18 -9.89
C ASN A 545 27.27 25.93 -9.29
N SER A 546 26.31 26.09 -8.38
CA SER A 546 25.54 25.02 -7.78
C SER A 546 24.03 25.26 -7.91
N LEU A 547 23.30 24.18 -8.17
CA LEU A 547 21.84 24.14 -8.20
C LEU A 547 21.37 22.84 -7.54
N PRO A 548 20.46 22.92 -6.55
CA PRO A 548 20.11 21.78 -5.73
C PRO A 548 19.48 20.65 -6.55
N ILE A 549 19.75 19.42 -6.15
CA ILE A 549 19.17 18.20 -6.74
C ILE A 549 18.15 17.61 -5.78
N THR A 550 16.98 17.26 -6.32
CA THR A 550 15.96 16.50 -5.60
C THR A 550 15.65 15.21 -6.35
N ILE A 551 15.97 14.08 -5.73
CA ILE A 551 15.55 12.74 -6.18
C ILE A 551 14.49 12.29 -5.17
N ASN A 552 13.25 12.16 -5.62
CA ASN A 552 12.13 11.74 -4.77
C ASN A 552 12.19 10.23 -4.45
N GLU A 553 11.14 9.70 -3.82
CA GLU A 553 11.12 8.33 -3.30
C GLU A 553 10.99 7.28 -4.40
N HIS A 554 11.43 6.05 -4.14
CA HIS A 554 11.26 4.92 -5.07
C HIS A 554 11.80 5.22 -6.48
N VAL A 555 13.02 5.78 -6.59
CA VAL A 555 13.71 6.05 -7.86
C VAL A 555 14.83 5.03 -8.07
N TRP A 556 14.94 4.48 -9.28
CA TRP A 556 16.05 3.60 -9.65
C TRP A 556 17.04 4.30 -10.57
N LEU A 557 18.21 4.64 -10.04
CA LEU A 557 19.34 5.17 -10.81
C LEU A 557 20.14 3.99 -11.35
N THR A 558 20.02 3.64 -12.63
CA THR A 558 20.73 2.49 -13.17
C THR A 558 22.21 2.80 -13.44
N GLU A 559 22.96 1.79 -13.87
CA GLU A 559 24.42 1.84 -13.98
C GLU A 559 24.95 3.00 -14.85
N ASN A 560 26.00 3.67 -14.36
CA ASN A 560 26.74 4.75 -15.01
C ASN A 560 25.88 5.99 -15.39
N CYS A 561 24.68 6.18 -14.82
CA CYS A 561 23.95 7.43 -15.06
C CYS A 561 24.58 8.60 -14.28
N THR A 562 24.43 9.81 -14.83
CA THR A 562 24.90 11.06 -14.21
C THR A 562 23.72 11.99 -13.97
N VAL A 563 23.54 12.46 -12.73
CA VAL A 563 22.52 13.45 -12.36
C VAL A 563 23.19 14.82 -12.21
N MET A 564 22.74 15.77 -13.03
CA MET A 564 23.33 17.10 -13.18
C MET A 564 22.64 18.16 -12.30
N PRO A 565 23.28 19.32 -12.08
CA PRO A 565 22.75 20.38 -11.22
C PRO A 565 21.32 20.81 -11.58
N GLY A 566 20.49 21.06 -10.58
CA GLY A 566 19.10 21.49 -10.75
C GLY A 566 18.12 20.39 -11.16
N SER A 567 18.54 19.13 -11.18
CA SER A 567 17.67 18.02 -11.53
C SER A 567 16.63 17.73 -10.45
N ILE A 568 15.40 17.51 -10.89
CA ILE A 568 14.28 17.06 -10.05
C ILE A 568 13.77 15.75 -10.66
N ILE A 569 13.88 14.64 -9.94
CA ILE A 569 13.45 13.31 -10.38
C ILE A 569 12.30 12.87 -9.50
N GLU A 570 11.11 12.72 -10.09
CA GLU A 570 9.89 12.38 -9.39
C GLU A 570 9.77 10.90 -9.02
N THR A 571 8.86 10.61 -8.09
CA THR A 571 8.65 9.28 -7.51
C THR A 571 8.39 8.20 -8.56
N GLY A 572 9.02 7.04 -8.41
CA GLY A 572 8.81 5.89 -9.30
C GLY A 572 9.57 5.91 -10.63
N ALA A 573 10.36 6.95 -10.90
CA ALA A 573 11.13 7.03 -12.14
C ALA A 573 12.31 6.03 -12.18
N ILE A 574 12.62 5.55 -13.39
CA ILE A 574 13.81 4.75 -13.68
C ILE A 574 14.71 5.55 -14.62
N ILE A 575 15.94 5.82 -14.19
CA ILE A 575 16.97 6.46 -14.99
C ILE A 575 17.77 5.36 -15.70
N GLY A 576 17.64 5.26 -17.01
CA GLY A 576 18.30 4.26 -17.86
C GLY A 576 19.82 4.37 -17.85
N ALA A 577 20.48 3.27 -18.23
CA ALA A 577 21.92 3.14 -18.03
C ALA A 577 22.67 4.16 -18.89
N ARG A 578 23.77 4.72 -18.35
CA ARG A 578 24.60 5.74 -19.02
C ARG A 578 23.84 7.00 -19.45
N SER A 579 22.71 7.30 -18.82
CA SER A 579 21.94 8.51 -19.12
C SER A 579 22.49 9.73 -18.38
N VAL A 580 22.39 10.91 -19.01
CA VAL A 580 22.70 12.20 -18.38
C VAL A 580 21.39 12.92 -18.10
N VAL A 581 21.07 13.06 -16.81
CA VAL A 581 19.82 13.63 -16.33
C VAL A 581 20.05 15.10 -16.00
N SER A 582 19.24 15.97 -16.60
CA SER A 582 19.19 17.40 -16.33
C SER A 582 17.75 17.89 -16.34
N GLY A 583 17.38 18.78 -15.42
CA GLY A 583 16.04 19.35 -15.35
C GLY A 583 15.02 18.43 -14.68
N HIS A 584 13.74 18.55 -15.07
CA HIS A 584 12.64 17.81 -14.46
C HIS A 584 12.37 16.48 -15.17
N ILE A 585 12.38 15.39 -14.41
CA ILE A 585 12.03 14.04 -14.85
C ILE A 585 10.70 13.63 -14.19
N PRO A 586 9.63 13.42 -14.98
CA PRO A 586 8.33 12.99 -14.46
C PRO A 586 8.36 11.65 -13.72
N GLY A 587 7.37 11.41 -12.86
CA GLY A 587 7.26 10.18 -12.07
C GLY A 587 6.80 9.01 -12.94
N SER A 588 6.96 7.78 -12.43
CA SER A 588 6.48 6.56 -13.10
C SER A 588 6.83 6.48 -14.59
N CYS A 589 8.04 6.90 -14.95
CA CYS A 589 8.55 6.85 -16.31
C CYS A 589 9.92 6.18 -16.37
N ILE A 590 10.31 5.75 -17.57
CA ILE A 590 11.69 5.36 -17.87
C ILE A 590 12.27 6.47 -18.75
N VAL A 591 13.46 6.96 -18.40
CA VAL A 591 14.23 7.87 -19.24
C VAL A 591 15.51 7.22 -19.74
N SER A 592 15.98 7.63 -20.91
CA SER A 592 17.24 7.15 -21.48
C SER A 592 17.91 8.23 -22.35
N GLY A 593 19.24 8.21 -22.42
CA GLY A 593 20.04 9.03 -23.33
C GLY A 593 20.81 10.17 -22.66
N ASP A 594 21.51 10.93 -23.50
CA ASP A 594 22.28 12.12 -23.14
C ASP A 594 21.96 13.26 -24.14
N PRO A 595 21.09 14.23 -23.78
CA PRO A 595 20.35 14.31 -22.52
C PRO A 595 19.25 13.24 -22.43
N ALA A 596 18.92 12.83 -21.20
CA ALA A 596 17.91 11.81 -20.93
C ALA A 596 16.51 12.29 -21.36
N LYS A 597 15.79 11.45 -22.10
CA LYS A 597 14.40 11.68 -22.52
C LYS A 597 13.50 10.54 -22.10
N VAL A 598 12.22 10.85 -21.84
CA VAL A 598 11.20 9.84 -21.52
C VAL A 598 11.03 8.89 -22.71
N VAL A 599 11.24 7.60 -22.46
CA VAL A 599 11.04 6.51 -23.43
C VAL A 599 9.83 5.64 -23.11
N GLU A 600 9.39 5.61 -21.86
CA GLU A 600 8.19 4.88 -21.44
C GLU A 600 7.48 5.62 -20.30
N LYS A 601 6.15 5.53 -20.24
CA LYS A 601 5.30 6.19 -19.24
C LYS A 601 4.40 5.19 -18.51
N ASN A 602 3.84 5.61 -17.38
CA ASN A 602 2.88 4.84 -16.59
C ASN A 602 3.44 3.48 -16.12
N ILE A 603 4.73 3.44 -15.81
CA ILE A 603 5.37 2.22 -15.32
C ILE A 603 5.21 2.08 -13.81
N TYR A 604 5.09 0.83 -13.37
CA TYR A 604 5.16 0.43 -11.99
C TYR A 604 6.16 -0.71 -11.89
N TRP A 605 7.06 -0.62 -10.93
CA TRP A 605 8.10 -1.61 -10.73
C TRP A 605 8.23 -1.90 -9.24
N LYS A 606 8.61 -3.13 -8.95
CA LYS A 606 8.86 -3.60 -7.59
C LYS A 606 10.36 -3.50 -7.33
N LEU A 607 10.70 -2.94 -6.18
CA LEU A 607 12.06 -2.79 -5.67
C LEU A 607 12.76 -4.11 -5.34
#